data_AF-A0A8C5D885-F1
#
_entry.id   AF-A0A8C5D885-F1
#
_cell.length_a   1.000
_cell.length_b   1.000
_cell.length_c   1.000
_cell.angle_alpha   90.00
_cell.angle_beta   90.00
_cell.angle_gamma   90.00
#
_symmetry.space_group_name_H-M   'P 1'
#
loop_
_entity.id
_entity.type
_entity.pdbx_description
1 polymer ?
#
loop_
_entity_poly.entity_id
_entity_poly.type
_entity_poly.pdbx_seq_one_letter_code
_entity_poly.pdbx_strand_id
1 'polypeptide(L)'
;MRECSLHGVFSISLFPSIPSAVELAKLLCDRVTVSKFDVVSYLKAPELITTFDEHRVSPNFKFGVLYQRDGQLTEEDILGNNQESQEFKDFLSVLGGTVQLHGFTGFRGGLDVCHGQTGTEAIFTSFHGRDIMFHVSTKLPFTESDPQQLQRKRHIGNDIVAVVFQEGQTPFFSDLVKSHFLHCFLVVRRIQREEDGEGAAYQVCVTAREDVPPFGPVLPDPPIFTDLREFLLTKLINAEISCCKAQQFRRLELRTRSSLLDNLKAELTNRSQVMMGDPLQSVVSSSEGVRGVPEGSGGFIENFKVKCLIPNKDLGSCLTQSYCMFHLLLYACVFREQSECAVTPLRPSAGRERPLAAHCRSPR
;
A
#
# COMPACT_ATOMS: atom_id res chain seq x y z
N MET A 1 8.49 -9.93 21.10
CA MET A 1 8.34 -10.13 19.63
C MET A 1 6.93 -9.73 19.15
N ARG A 2 6.44 -8.53 19.45
CA ARG A 2 5.15 -8.03 18.90
C ARG A 2 5.33 -7.10 17.71
N GLU A 3 6.54 -6.57 17.56
CA GLU A 3 6.83 -5.44 16.68
C GLU A 3 7.25 -5.84 15.26
N CYS A 4 7.65 -7.09 15.05
CA CYS A 4 8.11 -7.59 13.76
C CYS A 4 7.77 -9.07 13.57
N SER A 5 7.87 -9.55 12.33
CA SER A 5 7.99 -10.97 11.99
C SER A 5 9.44 -11.22 11.58
N LEU A 6 10.03 -12.34 12.00
CA LEU A 6 11.38 -12.74 11.62
C LEU A 6 11.29 -13.94 10.69
N HIS A 7 12.18 -13.99 9.72
CA HIS A 7 12.26 -15.07 8.74
C HIS A 7 13.72 -15.49 8.60
N GLY A 8 13.95 -16.79 8.49
CA GLY A 8 15.25 -17.36 8.22
C GLY A 8 15.12 -18.80 7.74
N VAL A 9 16.09 -19.21 6.94
CA VAL A 9 16.18 -20.56 6.37
C VAL A 9 17.42 -21.22 6.95
N PHE A 10 17.26 -22.43 7.46
CA PHE A 10 18.35 -23.20 8.05
C PHE A 10 18.57 -24.48 7.27
N SER A 11 19.83 -24.82 7.03
CA SER A 11 20.15 -26.16 6.55
C SER A 11 20.13 -27.15 7.71
N ILE A 12 19.39 -28.25 7.56
CA ILE A 12 19.32 -29.32 8.57
C ILE A 12 20.71 -29.95 8.81
N SER A 13 21.60 -29.89 7.82
CA SER A 13 22.98 -30.38 7.95
C SER A 13 23.82 -29.63 9.00
N LEU A 14 23.37 -28.47 9.45
CA LEU A 14 24.05 -27.68 10.48
C LEU A 14 23.80 -28.23 11.89
N PHE A 15 22.88 -29.19 12.03
CA PHE A 15 22.48 -29.72 13.33
C PHE A 15 22.95 -31.17 13.50
N PRO A 16 23.58 -31.52 14.62
CA PRO A 16 23.96 -32.91 14.93
C PRO A 16 22.75 -33.82 15.14
N SER A 17 21.59 -33.25 15.48
CA SER A 17 20.29 -33.92 15.64
C SER A 17 19.17 -32.97 15.20
N ILE A 18 17.96 -33.49 14.93
CA ILE A 18 16.82 -32.64 14.55
C ILE A 18 16.56 -31.61 15.66
N PRO A 19 16.65 -30.29 15.37
CA PRO A 19 16.49 -29.27 16.38
C PRO A 19 15.02 -29.13 16.80
N SER A 20 14.80 -28.83 18.07
CA SER A 20 13.50 -28.48 18.62
C SER A 20 13.01 -27.12 18.09
N ALA A 21 11.70 -26.87 18.20
CA ALA A 21 11.13 -25.58 17.84
C ALA A 21 11.73 -24.41 18.65
N VAL A 22 12.12 -24.66 19.91
CA VAL A 22 12.75 -23.65 20.77
C VAL A 22 14.16 -23.31 20.30
N GLU A 23 14.94 -24.31 19.90
CA GLU A 23 16.29 -24.09 19.36
C GLU A 23 16.24 -23.30 18.05
N LEU A 24 15.34 -23.68 17.14
CA LEU A 24 15.14 -22.94 15.89
C LEU A 24 14.67 -21.50 16.13
N ALA A 25 13.75 -21.28 17.07
CA ALA A 25 13.29 -19.93 17.42
C ALA A 25 14.41 -19.07 18.03
N LYS A 26 15.28 -19.65 18.88
CA LYS A 26 16.44 -18.96 19.47
C LYS A 26 17.51 -18.62 18.44
N LEU A 27 17.68 -19.46 17.41
CA LEU A 27 18.57 -19.16 16.29
C LEU A 27 18.07 -17.99 15.44
N LEU A 28 16.75 -17.85 15.26
CA LEU A 28 16.15 -16.68 14.61
C LEU A 28 16.18 -15.44 15.50
N CYS A 29 16.00 -15.61 16.82
CA CYS A 29 15.90 -14.54 17.78
C CYS A 29 16.42 -14.97 19.15
N ASP A 30 17.62 -14.52 19.49
CA ASP A 30 18.31 -14.77 20.76
C ASP A 30 17.49 -14.32 21.99
N ARG A 31 16.58 -13.35 21.82
CA ARG A 31 15.67 -12.84 22.87
C ARG A 31 14.55 -13.80 23.24
N VAL A 32 14.41 -14.95 22.57
CA VAL A 32 13.38 -15.95 22.87
C VAL A 32 13.75 -16.71 24.14
N THR A 33 12.96 -16.53 25.20
CA THR A 33 13.19 -17.15 26.53
C THR A 33 12.23 -18.28 26.87
N VAL A 34 11.29 -18.63 25.98
CA VAL A 34 10.30 -19.69 26.25
C VAL A 34 10.96 -21.07 26.34
N SER A 35 10.41 -21.93 27.21
CA SER A 35 10.87 -23.30 27.39
C SER A 35 10.20 -24.31 26.44
N LYS A 36 9.02 -23.97 25.91
CA LYS A 36 8.27 -24.79 24.94
C LYS A 36 7.34 -23.94 24.07
N PHE A 37 6.89 -24.52 22.97
CA PHE A 37 5.79 -24.00 22.14
C PHE A 37 4.62 -24.98 22.18
N ASP A 38 3.40 -24.45 22.16
CA ASP A 38 2.19 -25.25 22.03
C ASP A 38 1.87 -25.50 20.55
N VAL A 39 1.35 -26.69 20.26
CA VAL A 39 0.98 -27.09 18.90
C VAL A 39 -0.38 -26.48 18.54
N VAL A 40 -0.45 -25.73 17.45
CA VAL A 40 -1.73 -25.32 16.83
C VAL A 40 -2.24 -26.50 16.01
N SER A 41 -3.34 -27.09 16.45
CA SER A 41 -4.00 -28.23 15.81
C SER A 41 -5.20 -27.82 14.93
N TYR A 42 -5.60 -26.54 14.97
CA TYR A 42 -6.73 -26.04 14.19
C TYR A 42 -6.47 -26.10 12.68
N LEU A 43 -7.28 -26.87 11.94
CA LEU A 43 -7.09 -27.12 10.50
C LEU A 43 -7.08 -25.85 9.63
N LYS A 44 -7.84 -24.81 10.00
CA LYS A 44 -7.86 -23.53 9.27
C LYS A 44 -6.87 -22.50 9.82
N ALA A 45 -5.94 -22.91 10.69
CA ALA A 45 -4.89 -22.03 11.17
C ALA A 45 -4.07 -21.38 10.04
N PRO A 46 -3.70 -22.08 8.94
CA PRO A 46 -2.96 -21.46 7.85
C PRO A 46 -3.67 -20.24 7.25
N GLU A 47 -4.99 -20.33 7.00
CA GLU A 47 -5.78 -19.22 6.44
C GLU A 47 -5.77 -17.99 7.36
N LEU A 48 -5.92 -18.20 8.69
CA LEU A 48 -5.89 -17.13 9.67
C LEU A 48 -4.51 -16.49 9.80
N ILE A 49 -3.45 -17.32 9.75
CA ILE A 49 -2.06 -16.86 9.81
C ILE A 49 -1.71 -16.06 8.55
N THR A 50 -2.07 -16.55 7.36
CA THR A 50 -1.87 -15.83 6.10
C THR A 50 -2.60 -14.49 6.11
N THR A 51 -3.87 -14.49 6.54
CA THR A 51 -4.64 -13.24 6.67
C THR A 51 -3.96 -12.24 7.63
N PHE A 52 -3.37 -12.74 8.72
CA PHE A 52 -2.57 -11.92 9.61
C PHE A 52 -1.26 -11.47 8.96
N ASP A 53 -0.51 -12.29 8.24
CA ASP A 53 0.76 -11.86 7.64
C ASP A 53 0.54 -10.84 6.51
N GLU A 54 -0.53 -11.00 5.73
CA GLU A 54 -0.87 -10.15 4.60
C GLU A 54 -1.61 -8.87 4.98
N HIS A 55 -1.97 -8.66 6.26
CA HIS A 55 -2.71 -7.45 6.69
C HIS A 55 -2.02 -6.13 6.35
N ARG A 56 -0.70 -6.14 6.09
CA ARG A 56 0.11 -4.98 5.72
C ARG A 56 0.20 -4.76 4.21
N VAL A 57 -0.19 -5.75 3.41
CA VAL A 57 -0.12 -5.68 1.95
C VAL A 57 -1.43 -5.07 1.45
N SER A 58 -1.43 -3.77 1.21
CA SER A 58 -2.55 -3.15 0.50
C SER A 58 -2.38 -3.36 -1.01
N PRO A 59 -3.36 -3.97 -1.70
CA PRO A 59 -3.39 -3.97 -3.16
C PRO A 59 -3.82 -2.60 -3.71
N ASN A 60 -4.38 -1.73 -2.86
CA ASN A 60 -5.04 -0.51 -3.28
C ASN A 60 -4.33 0.72 -2.73
N PHE A 61 -4.20 1.76 -3.56
CA PHE A 61 -3.54 3.01 -3.23
C PHE A 61 -4.42 4.20 -3.58
N LYS A 62 -4.25 5.29 -2.84
CA LYS A 62 -4.91 6.55 -3.11
C LYS A 62 -3.92 7.71 -2.99
N PHE A 63 -3.93 8.58 -3.99
CA PHE A 63 -2.98 9.68 -4.06
C PHE A 63 -3.70 10.99 -4.34
N GLY A 64 -3.27 12.04 -3.64
CA GLY A 64 -3.71 13.40 -3.94
C GLY A 64 -3.13 13.87 -5.26
N VAL A 65 -3.88 14.66 -6.02
CA VAL A 65 -3.35 15.40 -7.17
C VAL A 65 -3.71 16.87 -7.00
N LEU A 66 -2.68 17.70 -6.85
CA LEU A 66 -2.77 19.14 -6.74
C LEU A 66 -2.33 19.78 -8.06
N TYR A 67 -2.98 20.88 -8.40
CA TYR A 67 -2.69 21.67 -9.58
C TYR A 67 -2.22 23.06 -9.14
N GLN A 68 -0.94 23.37 -9.32
CA GLN A 68 -0.36 24.66 -8.97
C GLN A 68 -0.16 25.46 -10.25
N ARG A 69 -0.91 26.55 -10.39
CA ARG A 69 -0.74 27.51 -11.49
C ARG A 69 0.39 28.47 -11.19
N ASP A 70 0.88 29.13 -12.24
CA ASP A 70 1.93 30.14 -12.08
C ASP A 70 1.46 31.29 -11.17
N GLY A 71 2.33 31.71 -10.27
CA GLY A 71 2.10 32.73 -9.25
C GLY A 71 1.41 32.24 -7.97
N GLN A 72 0.92 30.99 -7.91
CA GLN A 72 0.23 30.48 -6.72
C GLN A 72 1.20 30.05 -5.62
N LEU A 73 1.05 30.66 -4.44
CA LEU A 73 1.95 30.49 -3.29
C LEU A 73 1.21 30.13 -2.00
N THR A 74 -0.11 29.92 -2.04
CA THR A 74 -0.92 29.57 -0.87
C THR A 74 -1.69 28.27 -1.09
N GLU A 75 -2.07 27.61 0.01
CA GLU A 75 -2.89 26.39 -0.04
C GLU A 75 -4.27 26.68 -0.64
N GLU A 76 -4.85 27.81 -0.25
CA GLU A 76 -6.16 28.29 -0.68
C GLU A 76 -6.19 28.54 -2.19
N ASP A 77 -5.14 29.15 -2.76
CA ASP A 77 -5.05 29.39 -4.20
C ASP A 77 -4.99 28.06 -4.99
N ILE A 78 -4.18 27.10 -4.53
CA ILE A 78 -3.99 25.80 -5.19
C ILE A 78 -5.28 24.97 -5.11
N LEU A 79 -5.88 24.87 -3.92
CA LEU A 79 -7.12 24.13 -3.72
C LEU A 79 -8.33 24.84 -4.33
N GLY A 80 -8.28 26.15 -4.55
CA GLY A 80 -9.34 26.95 -5.17
C GLY A 80 -9.44 26.81 -6.70
N ASN A 81 -8.50 26.11 -7.35
CA ASN A 81 -8.51 25.97 -8.80
C ASN A 81 -9.72 25.16 -9.32
N ASN A 82 -10.50 25.75 -10.23
CA ASN A 82 -11.67 25.11 -10.86
C ASN A 82 -11.51 24.88 -12.36
N GLN A 83 -10.48 25.47 -12.96
CA GLN A 83 -10.20 25.33 -14.39
C GLN A 83 -8.96 24.48 -14.57
N GLU A 84 -9.05 23.51 -15.47
CA GLU A 84 -7.95 22.64 -15.86
C GLU A 84 -7.38 23.14 -17.19
N SER A 85 -6.07 23.38 -17.26
CA SER A 85 -5.41 23.64 -18.54
C SER A 85 -5.36 22.38 -19.39
N GLN A 86 -5.03 22.56 -20.68
CA GLN A 86 -4.80 21.41 -21.55
C GLN A 86 -3.60 20.58 -21.08
N GLU A 87 -2.53 21.23 -20.61
CA GLU A 87 -1.34 20.53 -20.14
C GLU A 87 -1.61 19.68 -18.90
N PHE A 88 -2.45 20.18 -17.98
CA PHE A 88 -2.87 19.43 -16.82
C PHE A 88 -3.77 18.25 -17.21
N LYS A 89 -4.71 18.42 -18.14
CA LYS A 89 -5.54 17.30 -18.65
C LYS A 89 -4.71 16.22 -19.32
N ASP A 90 -3.74 16.62 -20.15
CA ASP A 90 -2.80 15.68 -20.78
C ASP A 90 -2.04 14.91 -19.69
N PHE A 91 -1.56 15.59 -18.64
CA PHE A 91 -0.90 14.94 -17.52
C PHE A 91 -1.82 13.98 -16.74
N LEU A 92 -3.09 14.33 -16.50
CA LEU A 92 -4.04 13.42 -15.86
C LEU A 92 -4.23 12.12 -16.66
N SER A 93 -4.16 12.19 -17.99
CA SER A 93 -4.22 11.00 -18.85
C SER A 93 -2.99 10.08 -18.70
N VAL A 94 -1.84 10.63 -18.30
CA VAL A 94 -0.63 9.84 -17.95
C VAL A 94 -0.88 9.03 -16.68
N LEU A 95 -1.61 9.59 -15.71
CA LEU A 95 -1.91 8.92 -14.43
C LEU A 95 -2.91 7.77 -14.60
N GLY A 96 -3.98 7.97 -15.36
CA GLY A 96 -5.02 6.96 -15.50
C GLY A 96 -6.17 7.39 -16.41
N GLY A 97 -7.20 6.54 -16.46
CA GLY A 97 -8.43 6.84 -17.17
C GLY A 97 -9.42 7.60 -16.29
N THR A 98 -10.20 8.48 -16.91
CA THR A 98 -11.34 9.12 -16.24
C THR A 98 -12.46 8.10 -16.07
N VAL A 99 -12.94 7.94 -14.84
CA VAL A 99 -14.08 7.08 -14.49
C VAL A 99 -15.21 7.91 -13.91
N GLN A 100 -16.45 7.54 -14.22
CA GLN A 100 -17.64 8.11 -13.57
C GLN A 100 -17.76 7.50 -12.17
N LEU A 101 -17.96 8.34 -11.16
CA LEU A 101 -18.08 7.88 -9.78
C LEU A 101 -19.42 7.19 -9.52
N HIS A 102 -20.50 7.68 -10.12
CA HIS A 102 -21.82 7.08 -9.93
C HIS A 102 -21.83 5.64 -10.46
N GLY A 103 -22.08 4.68 -9.56
CA GLY A 103 -22.09 3.26 -9.91
C GLY A 103 -20.72 2.63 -10.13
N PHE A 104 -19.61 3.32 -9.79
CA PHE A 104 -18.27 2.76 -9.92
C PHE A 104 -18.07 1.56 -8.97
N THR A 105 -17.64 0.43 -9.52
CA THR A 105 -17.48 -0.83 -8.77
C THR A 105 -16.04 -1.14 -8.34
N GLY A 106 -15.06 -0.34 -8.79
CA GLY A 106 -13.65 -0.50 -8.45
C GLY A 106 -13.29 0.07 -7.08
N PHE A 107 -11.99 0.11 -6.77
CA PHE A 107 -11.51 0.74 -5.54
C PHE A 107 -11.81 2.25 -5.52
N ARG A 108 -12.75 2.67 -4.67
CA ARG A 108 -13.27 4.04 -4.63
C ARG A 108 -12.40 5.06 -3.87
N GLY A 109 -11.33 4.66 -3.19
CA GLY A 109 -10.45 5.61 -2.46
C GLY A 109 -11.09 6.40 -1.31
N GLY A 110 -12.36 6.17 -0.98
CA GLY A 110 -13.14 6.98 -0.03
C GLY A 110 -14.03 8.04 -0.71
N LEU A 111 -14.10 8.06 -2.04
CA LEU A 111 -15.05 8.86 -2.81
C LEU A 111 -16.47 8.25 -2.74
N ASP A 112 -17.47 9.12 -2.93
CA ASP A 112 -18.88 8.78 -2.99
C ASP A 112 -19.27 8.31 -4.39
N VAL A 113 -19.76 7.07 -4.46
CA VAL A 113 -20.19 6.43 -5.71
C VAL A 113 -21.72 6.35 -5.83
N CYS A 114 -22.44 6.86 -4.84
CA CYS A 114 -23.90 6.75 -4.77
C CYS A 114 -24.59 8.10 -4.99
N HIS A 115 -24.17 9.16 -4.28
CA HIS A 115 -24.92 10.41 -4.19
C HIS A 115 -24.21 11.62 -4.84
N GLY A 116 -23.03 11.42 -5.44
CA GLY A 116 -22.29 12.47 -6.13
C GLY A 116 -21.69 13.54 -5.22
N GLN A 117 -21.52 13.26 -3.91
CA GLN A 117 -21.03 14.25 -2.93
C GLN A 117 -19.55 14.59 -3.10
N THR A 118 -18.79 13.80 -3.86
CA THR A 118 -17.33 13.97 -4.04
C THR A 118 -16.97 14.20 -5.50
N GLY A 119 -17.86 14.84 -6.26
CA GLY A 119 -17.71 15.04 -7.71
C GLY A 119 -18.37 13.93 -8.52
N THR A 120 -18.35 14.10 -9.83
CA THR A 120 -18.98 13.17 -10.79
C THR A 120 -17.97 12.19 -11.40
N GLU A 121 -16.70 12.57 -11.46
CA GLU A 121 -15.63 11.79 -12.08
C GLU A 121 -14.35 11.81 -11.26
N ALA A 122 -13.50 10.81 -11.47
CA ALA A 122 -12.17 10.71 -10.88
C ALA A 122 -11.19 10.09 -11.88
N ILE A 123 -9.89 10.18 -11.59
CA ILE A 123 -8.87 9.47 -12.35
C ILE A 123 -8.55 8.16 -11.62
N PHE A 124 -8.56 7.06 -12.36
CA PHE A 124 -8.35 5.73 -11.84
C PHE A 124 -7.43 4.92 -12.76
N THR A 125 -6.64 4.03 -12.18
CA THR A 125 -5.90 3.04 -12.96
C THR A 125 -5.63 1.76 -12.19
N SER A 126 -5.48 0.65 -12.92
CA SER A 126 -4.91 -0.58 -12.38
C SER A 126 -3.49 -0.74 -12.91
N PHE A 127 -2.52 -0.89 -12.00
CA PHE A 127 -1.10 -0.89 -12.31
C PHE A 127 -0.43 -2.08 -11.60
N HIS A 128 0.11 -3.04 -12.37
CA HIS A 128 0.69 -4.29 -11.86
C HIS A 128 -0.22 -5.02 -10.85
N GLY A 129 -1.53 -5.08 -11.14
CA GLY A 129 -2.53 -5.71 -10.27
C GLY A 129 -2.88 -4.90 -9.02
N ARG A 130 -2.51 -3.62 -8.96
CA ARG A 130 -2.82 -2.69 -7.87
C ARG A 130 -3.75 -1.60 -8.36
N ASP A 131 -4.84 -1.38 -7.65
CA ASP A 131 -5.80 -0.34 -8.00
C ASP A 131 -5.41 0.99 -7.36
N ILE A 132 -5.41 2.05 -8.17
CA ILE A 132 -4.99 3.39 -7.76
C ILE A 132 -6.12 4.38 -8.04
N MET A 133 -6.61 5.03 -7.00
CA MET A 133 -7.59 6.11 -7.08
C MET A 133 -6.90 7.47 -6.86
N PHE A 134 -7.12 8.43 -7.75
CA PHE A 134 -6.54 9.77 -7.62
C PHE A 134 -7.58 10.78 -7.15
N HIS A 135 -7.28 11.46 -6.03
CA HIS A 135 -8.06 12.58 -5.53
C HIS A 135 -7.60 13.87 -6.22
N VAL A 136 -8.14 14.14 -7.41
CA VAL A 136 -7.78 15.32 -8.20
C VAL A 136 -8.51 16.56 -7.67
N SER A 137 -7.76 17.58 -7.25
CA SER A 137 -8.33 18.78 -6.62
C SER A 137 -9.42 19.44 -7.46
N THR A 138 -9.22 19.56 -8.77
CA THR A 138 -10.17 20.18 -9.71
C THR A 138 -11.42 19.33 -9.97
N LYS A 139 -11.39 18.02 -9.70
CA LYS A 139 -12.53 17.10 -9.89
C LYS A 139 -13.33 16.89 -8.61
N LEU A 140 -12.80 17.33 -7.47
CA LEU A 140 -13.52 17.38 -6.20
C LEU A 140 -14.40 18.65 -6.13
N PRO A 141 -15.53 18.60 -5.39
CA PRO A 141 -16.45 19.71 -5.29
C PRO A 141 -15.78 21.00 -4.82
N PHE A 142 -16.19 22.11 -5.43
CA PHE A 142 -15.77 23.45 -5.05
C PHE A 142 -16.87 24.14 -4.25
N THR A 143 -16.48 24.88 -3.21
CA THR A 143 -17.42 25.65 -2.38
C THR A 143 -16.97 27.11 -2.33
N GLU A 144 -17.66 28.02 -3.00
CA GLU A 144 -17.30 29.45 -3.06
C GLU A 144 -17.18 30.11 -1.67
N SER A 145 -18.05 29.71 -0.73
CA SER A 145 -18.08 30.25 0.62
C SER A 145 -17.02 29.67 1.57
N ASP A 146 -16.16 28.77 1.09
CA ASP A 146 -15.15 28.09 1.90
C ASP A 146 -13.75 28.31 1.30
N PRO A 147 -13.03 29.38 1.68
CA PRO A 147 -11.68 29.66 1.18
C PRO A 147 -10.69 28.52 1.41
N GLN A 148 -10.90 27.69 2.45
CA GLN A 148 -10.03 26.56 2.76
C GLN A 148 -10.34 25.29 1.95
N GLN A 149 -11.45 25.30 1.19
CA GLN A 149 -11.91 24.17 0.38
C GLN A 149 -11.87 22.84 1.14
N LEU A 150 -12.48 22.81 2.33
CA LEU A 150 -12.43 21.69 3.27
C LEU A 150 -12.89 20.38 2.65
N GLN A 151 -13.82 20.40 1.70
CA GLN A 151 -14.25 19.19 0.98
C GLN A 151 -13.09 18.58 0.18
N ARG A 152 -12.32 19.41 -0.54
CA ARG A 152 -11.13 18.95 -1.28
C ARG A 152 -10.03 18.51 -0.32
N LYS A 153 -9.77 19.34 0.70
CA LYS A 153 -8.74 19.10 1.71
C LYS A 153 -9.01 17.84 2.54
N ARG A 154 -10.26 17.48 2.82
CA ARG A 154 -10.62 16.25 3.54
C ARG A 154 -10.19 14.98 2.80
N HIS A 155 -10.16 15.00 1.46
CA HIS A 155 -9.67 13.86 0.69
C HIS A 155 -8.15 13.91 0.55
N ILE A 156 -7.63 14.95 -0.10
CA ILE A 156 -6.20 15.09 -0.42
C ILE A 156 -5.35 15.20 0.84
N GLY A 157 -5.79 15.98 1.82
CA GLY A 157 -5.08 16.17 3.08
C GLY A 157 -5.09 14.93 3.98
N ASN A 158 -5.86 13.88 3.67
CA ASN A 158 -5.83 12.58 4.34
C ASN A 158 -5.10 11.50 3.53
N ASP A 159 -4.52 11.86 2.39
CA ASP A 159 -3.61 10.98 1.65
C ASP A 159 -2.20 11.05 2.25
N ILE A 160 -1.42 10.00 2.01
CA ILE A 160 -0.03 9.91 2.49
C ILE A 160 0.92 10.58 1.49
N VAL A 161 0.64 10.41 0.20
CA VAL A 161 1.45 10.92 -0.91
C VAL A 161 0.56 11.70 -1.86
N ALA A 162 1.07 12.83 -2.36
CA ALA A 162 0.40 13.63 -3.38
C ALA A 162 1.33 13.93 -4.56
N VAL A 163 0.74 14.07 -5.74
CA VAL A 163 1.40 14.63 -6.91
C VAL A 163 1.01 16.10 -7.04
N VAL A 164 1.98 16.96 -7.35
CA VAL A 164 1.76 18.36 -7.66
C VAL A 164 2.11 18.57 -9.12
N PHE A 165 1.10 18.85 -9.96
CA PHE A 165 1.37 19.33 -11.30
C PHE A 165 1.59 20.84 -11.25
N GLN A 166 2.77 21.29 -11.68
CA GLN A 166 3.19 22.67 -11.63
C GLN A 166 3.20 23.29 -13.03
N GLU A 167 2.49 24.41 -13.17
CA GLU A 167 2.59 25.29 -14.34
C GLU A 167 3.51 26.47 -14.05
N GLY A 168 4.21 26.93 -15.09
CA GLY A 168 5.15 28.03 -14.98
C GLY A 168 6.40 27.68 -14.17
N GLN A 169 6.96 28.67 -13.48
CA GLN A 169 8.24 28.53 -12.77
C GLN A 169 8.12 28.72 -11.26
N THR A 170 6.89 28.91 -10.77
CA THR A 170 6.64 29.12 -9.35
C THR A 170 7.03 27.88 -8.53
N PRO A 171 7.97 27.99 -7.58
CA PRO A 171 8.42 26.83 -6.81
C PRO A 171 7.32 26.28 -5.89
N PHE A 172 7.27 24.96 -5.76
CA PHE A 172 6.43 24.29 -4.77
C PHE A 172 7.20 24.07 -3.45
N PHE A 173 6.60 24.45 -2.33
CA PHE A 173 7.09 24.11 -1.00
C PHE A 173 6.11 23.15 -0.31
N SER A 174 6.62 22.07 0.28
CA SER A 174 5.78 21.07 0.97
C SER A 174 4.98 21.65 2.13
N ASP A 175 5.50 22.70 2.76
CA ASP A 175 4.90 23.36 3.94
C ASP A 175 3.66 24.19 3.59
N LEU A 176 3.41 24.42 2.29
CA LEU A 176 2.21 25.11 1.83
C LEU A 176 0.94 24.32 2.19
N VAL A 177 0.97 23.00 2.03
CA VAL A 177 -0.20 22.15 2.27
C VAL A 177 -0.15 21.58 3.68
N LYS A 178 -1.00 22.12 4.56
CA LYS A 178 -1.01 21.76 5.98
C LYS A 178 -1.78 20.46 6.19
N SER A 179 -1.06 19.36 6.43
CA SER A 179 -1.63 18.05 6.71
C SER A 179 -0.79 17.25 7.71
N HIS A 180 -1.47 16.45 8.54
CA HIS A 180 -0.83 15.44 9.39
C HIS A 180 -0.50 14.15 8.64
N PHE A 181 -1.09 13.91 7.47
CA PHE A 181 -0.97 12.66 6.72
C PHE A 181 -0.05 12.79 5.51
N LEU A 182 -0.02 13.93 4.82
CA LEU A 182 0.87 14.12 3.68
C LEU A 182 2.33 14.14 4.16
N HIS A 183 3.09 13.13 3.73
CA HIS A 183 4.50 12.94 4.08
C HIS A 183 5.43 13.01 2.87
N CYS A 184 4.89 12.90 1.65
CA CYS A 184 5.67 12.97 0.42
C CYS A 184 4.88 13.65 -0.71
N PHE A 185 5.58 14.48 -1.48
CA PHE A 185 5.08 15.09 -2.70
C PHE A 185 6.01 14.77 -3.88
N LEU A 186 5.40 14.40 -5.01
CA LEU A 186 6.09 14.31 -6.29
C LEU A 186 5.66 15.53 -7.11
N VAL A 187 6.58 16.43 -7.41
CA VAL A 187 6.32 17.63 -8.21
C VAL A 187 6.64 17.33 -9.67
N VAL A 188 5.66 17.52 -10.56
CA VAL A 188 5.76 17.25 -11.98
C VAL A 188 5.54 18.54 -12.74
N ARG A 189 6.47 18.90 -13.62
CA ARG A 189 6.36 20.08 -14.47
C ARG A 189 6.53 19.69 -15.93
N ARG A 190 5.63 20.13 -16.80
CA ARG A 190 5.81 19.98 -18.24
C ARG A 190 6.92 20.92 -18.73
N ILE A 191 7.81 20.40 -19.57
CA ILE A 191 8.85 21.19 -20.24
C ILE A 191 8.64 21.11 -21.76
N GLN A 192 8.83 22.23 -22.44
CA GLN A 192 8.89 22.28 -23.90
C GLN A 192 10.32 21.93 -24.33
N ARG A 193 10.47 21.05 -25.33
CA ARG A 193 11.77 20.77 -25.95
C ARG A 193 11.97 21.70 -27.14
N GLU A 194 13.17 22.27 -27.24
CA GLU A 194 13.52 23.27 -28.26
C GLU A 194 13.80 22.67 -29.65
N GLU A 195 14.04 21.36 -29.76
CA GLU A 195 14.38 20.69 -31.03
C GLU A 195 13.42 19.52 -31.34
N ASP A 196 12.71 19.62 -32.47
CA ASP A 196 12.07 18.63 -33.40
C ASP A 196 11.50 17.28 -32.89
N GLY A 197 11.50 17.01 -31.59
CA GLY A 197 10.92 15.83 -30.98
C GLY A 197 9.44 16.07 -30.69
N GLU A 198 8.56 15.47 -31.49
CA GLU A 198 7.13 15.38 -31.18
C GLU A 198 6.94 14.66 -29.83
N GLY A 199 6.71 15.41 -28.76
CA GLY A 199 6.33 14.83 -27.47
C GLY A 199 6.58 15.74 -26.27
N ALA A 200 5.58 15.83 -25.38
CA ALA A 200 5.75 16.46 -24.09
C ALA A 200 6.88 15.78 -23.30
N ALA A 201 7.72 16.56 -22.62
CA ALA A 201 8.62 16.03 -21.60
C ALA A 201 8.20 16.57 -20.23
N TYR A 202 8.52 15.81 -19.20
CA TYR A 202 8.20 16.15 -17.83
C TYR A 202 9.45 16.14 -16.97
N GLN A 203 9.64 17.20 -16.19
CA GLN A 203 10.62 17.24 -15.12
C GLN A 203 9.96 16.79 -13.82
N VAL A 204 10.63 15.93 -13.06
CA VAL A 204 10.10 15.40 -11.79
C VAL A 204 11.04 15.73 -10.63
N CYS A 205 10.49 16.26 -9.55
CA CYS A 205 11.18 16.47 -8.29
C CYS A 205 10.42 15.73 -7.17
N VAL A 206 11.13 15.36 -6.11
CA VAL A 206 10.53 14.68 -4.95
C VAL A 206 10.89 15.44 -3.69
N THR A 207 9.88 15.73 -2.86
CA THR A 207 10.07 16.25 -1.50
C THR A 207 9.34 15.34 -0.52
N ALA A 208 9.93 15.10 0.64
CA ALA A 208 9.36 14.26 1.68
C ALA A 208 9.81 14.77 3.05
N ARG A 209 9.09 14.38 4.11
CA ARG A 209 9.53 14.64 5.49
C ARG A 209 10.85 13.93 5.79
N GLU A 210 11.60 14.49 6.72
CA GLU A 210 12.93 14.01 7.11
C GLU A 210 12.94 12.55 7.59
N ASP A 211 11.85 12.10 8.22
CA ASP A 211 11.72 10.74 8.77
C ASP A 211 11.28 9.69 7.74
N VAL A 212 11.10 10.07 6.47
CA VAL A 212 10.77 9.16 5.37
C VAL A 212 12.06 8.60 4.75
N PRO A 213 12.29 7.27 4.80
CA PRO A 213 13.47 6.68 4.18
C PRO A 213 13.49 6.86 2.66
N PRO A 214 14.67 6.85 2.00
CA PRO A 214 14.75 6.89 0.54
C PRO A 214 14.00 5.73 -0.13
N PHE A 215 13.39 5.99 -1.28
CA PHE A 215 12.61 5.03 -2.04
C PHE A 215 12.85 5.14 -3.55
N GLY A 216 12.82 3.99 -4.24
CA GLY A 216 13.02 3.91 -5.68
C GLY A 216 11.75 4.14 -6.49
N PRO A 217 11.85 4.15 -7.84
CA PRO A 217 13.08 4.19 -8.64
C PRO A 217 13.86 5.50 -8.44
N VAL A 218 15.18 5.48 -8.61
CA VAL A 218 16.02 6.69 -8.45
C VAL A 218 15.73 7.68 -9.58
N LEU A 219 15.77 8.98 -9.31
CA LEU A 219 15.64 10.00 -10.35
C LEU A 219 16.85 9.95 -11.30
N PRO A 220 16.65 10.04 -12.62
CA PRO A 220 17.76 10.23 -13.55
C PRO A 220 18.38 11.63 -13.38
N ASP A 221 19.58 11.81 -13.93
CA ASP A 221 20.27 13.10 -14.00
C ASP A 221 20.54 13.44 -15.48
N PRO A 222 19.82 14.42 -16.08
CA PRO A 222 18.79 15.27 -15.47
C PRO A 222 17.46 14.54 -15.21
N PRO A 223 16.61 15.02 -14.27
CA PRO A 223 15.37 14.35 -13.87
C PRO A 223 14.22 14.59 -14.86
N ILE A 224 14.43 14.27 -16.13
CA ILE A 224 13.53 14.52 -17.25
C ILE A 224 13.04 13.20 -17.85
N PHE A 225 11.74 13.14 -18.15
CA PHE A 225 11.06 11.96 -18.65
C PHE A 225 10.26 12.26 -19.91
N THR A 226 10.37 11.37 -20.89
CA THR A 226 9.54 11.37 -22.11
C THR A 226 8.34 10.43 -21.95
N ASP A 227 8.57 9.27 -21.34
CA ASP A 227 7.55 8.35 -20.84
C ASP A 227 7.58 8.36 -19.30
N LEU A 228 6.58 9.04 -18.73
CA LEU A 228 6.52 9.31 -17.29
C LEU A 228 5.76 8.22 -16.51
N ARG A 229 4.85 7.49 -17.16
CA ARG A 229 3.81 6.71 -16.48
C ARG A 229 4.37 5.61 -15.58
N GLU A 230 5.21 4.74 -16.13
CA GLU A 230 5.78 3.60 -15.40
C GLU A 230 6.61 4.07 -14.20
N PHE A 231 7.44 5.10 -14.40
CA PHE A 231 8.26 5.69 -13.35
C PHE A 231 7.38 6.29 -12.26
N LEU A 232 6.42 7.14 -12.62
CA LEU A 232 5.62 7.92 -11.68
C LEU A 232 4.75 7.02 -10.79
N LEU A 233 4.03 6.05 -11.39
CA LEU A 233 3.16 5.15 -10.62
C LEU A 233 3.98 4.25 -9.67
N THR A 234 5.11 3.73 -10.14
CA THR A 234 6.04 2.94 -9.29
C THR A 234 6.59 3.79 -8.15
N LYS A 235 7.00 5.04 -8.45
CA LYS A 235 7.56 5.97 -7.47
C LYS A 235 6.53 6.36 -6.40
N LEU A 236 5.26 6.55 -6.78
CA LEU A 236 4.17 6.85 -5.85
C LEU A 236 3.89 5.70 -4.88
N ILE A 237 3.77 4.46 -5.39
CA ILE A 237 3.57 3.27 -4.57
C ILE A 237 4.72 3.10 -3.57
N ASN A 238 5.95 3.22 -4.05
CA ASN A 238 7.14 3.09 -3.20
C ASN A 238 7.26 4.23 -2.18
N ALA A 239 6.82 5.45 -2.54
CA ALA A 239 6.75 6.58 -1.62
C ALA A 239 5.81 6.26 -0.45
N GLU A 240 4.59 5.78 -0.70
CA GLU A 240 3.62 5.45 0.35
C GLU A 240 4.13 4.31 1.24
N ILE A 241 4.69 3.25 0.65
CA ILE A 241 5.31 2.15 1.39
C ILE A 241 6.47 2.65 2.28
N SER A 242 7.24 3.64 1.81
CA SER A 242 8.30 4.25 2.60
C SER A 242 7.77 5.13 3.71
N CYS A 243 6.74 5.94 3.43
CA CYS A 243 6.06 6.77 4.42
C CYS A 243 5.46 5.94 5.55
N CYS A 244 4.94 4.73 5.29
CA CYS A 244 4.48 3.82 6.35
C CYS A 244 5.58 3.46 7.38
N LYS A 245 6.86 3.59 7.01
CA LYS A 245 8.00 3.34 7.92
C LYS A 245 8.37 4.55 8.79
N ALA A 246 7.82 5.72 8.47
CA ALA A 246 7.98 6.97 9.21
C ALA A 246 7.41 6.86 10.63
N GLN A 247 7.88 7.70 11.55
CA GLN A 247 7.68 7.49 12.99
C GLN A 247 6.19 7.53 13.38
N GLN A 248 5.44 8.48 12.80
CA GLN A 248 4.03 8.69 13.10
C GLN A 248 3.17 7.49 12.69
N PHE A 249 3.40 6.95 11.50
CA PHE A 249 2.66 5.80 10.97
C PHE A 249 3.08 4.48 11.60
N ARG A 250 4.39 4.29 11.84
CA ARG A 250 4.92 3.10 12.48
C ARG A 250 4.29 2.85 13.85
N ARG A 251 4.08 3.89 14.67
CA ARG A 251 3.47 3.73 16.00
C ARG A 251 2.03 3.20 15.90
N LEU A 252 1.25 3.73 14.97
CA LEU A 252 -0.14 3.30 14.75
C LEU A 252 -0.19 1.86 14.21
N GLU A 253 0.68 1.56 13.25
CA GLU A 253 0.83 0.23 12.67
C GLU A 253 1.18 -0.82 13.73
N LEU A 254 2.17 -0.54 14.59
CA LEU A 254 2.59 -1.45 15.65
C LEU A 254 1.46 -1.75 16.64
N ARG A 255 0.63 -0.76 16.96
CA ARG A 255 -0.56 -0.95 17.81
C ARG A 255 -1.57 -1.90 17.14
N THR A 256 -1.88 -1.67 15.87
CA THR A 256 -2.80 -2.52 15.10
C THR A 256 -2.27 -3.94 15.00
N ARG A 257 -0.98 -4.10 14.64
CA ARG A 257 -0.32 -5.41 14.56
C ARG A 257 -0.38 -6.15 15.90
N SER A 258 -0.08 -5.49 17.02
CA SER A 258 -0.14 -6.12 18.34
C SER A 258 -1.55 -6.62 18.64
N SER A 259 -2.58 -5.81 18.37
CA SER A 259 -3.97 -6.20 18.60
C SER A 259 -4.40 -7.37 17.72
N LEU A 260 -4.04 -7.35 16.42
CA LEU A 260 -4.32 -8.45 15.50
C LEU A 260 -3.60 -9.73 15.90
N LEU A 261 -2.35 -9.63 16.38
CA LEU A 261 -1.57 -10.78 16.83
C LEU A 261 -2.15 -11.39 18.11
N ASP A 262 -2.58 -10.57 19.07
CA ASP A 262 -3.22 -11.04 20.30
C ASP A 262 -4.55 -11.76 19.97
N ASN A 263 -5.35 -11.23 19.04
CA ASN A 263 -6.57 -11.86 18.56
C ASN A 263 -6.30 -13.19 17.84
N LEU A 264 -5.31 -13.22 16.94
CA LEU A 264 -4.90 -14.44 16.25
C LEU A 264 -4.48 -15.52 17.24
N LYS A 265 -3.63 -15.16 18.22
CA LYS A 265 -3.18 -16.09 19.26
C LYS A 265 -4.36 -16.67 20.03
N ALA A 266 -5.30 -15.84 20.46
CA ALA A 266 -6.47 -16.27 21.21
C ALA A 266 -7.34 -17.25 20.39
N GLU A 267 -7.61 -16.91 19.13
CA GLU A 267 -8.41 -17.76 18.23
C GLU A 267 -7.72 -19.11 17.97
N LEU A 268 -6.43 -19.10 17.64
CA LEU A 268 -5.67 -20.34 17.39
C LEU A 268 -5.61 -21.23 18.64
N THR A 269 -5.41 -20.64 19.82
CA THR A 269 -5.39 -21.38 21.09
C THR A 269 -6.74 -22.04 21.36
N ASN A 270 -7.82 -21.26 21.32
CA ASN A 270 -9.16 -21.74 21.62
C ASN A 270 -9.59 -22.85 20.65
N ARG A 271 -9.42 -22.63 19.34
CA ARG A 271 -9.78 -23.62 18.32
C ARG A 271 -8.97 -24.91 18.42
N SER A 272 -7.69 -24.81 18.78
CA SER A 272 -6.82 -25.99 18.96
C SER A 272 -7.24 -26.80 20.19
N GLN A 273 -7.60 -26.15 21.30
CA GLN A 273 -8.11 -26.80 22.50
C GLN A 273 -9.42 -27.57 22.23
N VAL A 274 -10.36 -26.93 21.52
CA VAL A 274 -11.61 -27.58 21.10
C VAL A 274 -11.33 -28.82 20.26
N MET A 275 -10.37 -28.75 19.34
CA MET A 275 -10.05 -29.86 18.44
C MET A 275 -9.34 -31.02 19.14
N MET A 276 -8.58 -30.75 20.21
CA MET A 276 -7.90 -31.76 21.03
C MET A 276 -8.83 -32.38 22.10
N GLY A 277 -10.10 -31.95 22.15
CA GLY A 277 -11.11 -32.54 23.05
C GLY A 277 -11.00 -32.10 24.51
N ASP A 278 -10.42 -30.92 24.79
CA ASP A 278 -10.33 -30.41 26.15
C ASP A 278 -11.69 -29.85 26.62
N PRO A 279 -12.38 -30.46 27.61
CA PRO A 279 -13.79 -30.22 27.89
C PRO A 279 -14.01 -29.10 28.93
N LEU A 280 -13.31 -27.97 28.83
CA LEU A 280 -13.52 -26.82 29.73
C LEU A 280 -14.48 -25.74 29.19
N GLN A 281 -15.20 -26.00 28.10
CA GLN A 281 -16.27 -25.12 27.59
C GLN A 281 -17.61 -25.84 27.30
N SER A 282 -18.00 -26.81 28.16
CA SER A 282 -19.34 -27.42 28.08
C SER A 282 -20.32 -26.93 29.16
N VAL A 283 -20.15 -25.73 29.72
CA VAL A 283 -21.17 -25.11 30.60
C VAL A 283 -21.15 -23.58 30.48
N VAL A 284 -21.84 -23.02 29.48
CA VAL A 284 -22.74 -21.88 29.72
C VAL A 284 -23.99 -22.08 28.88
N SER A 285 -25.08 -22.28 29.62
CA SER A 285 -26.45 -22.46 29.22
C SER A 285 -26.99 -21.38 28.28
N SER A 286 -27.83 -21.86 27.36
CA SER A 286 -29.01 -21.18 26.82
C SER A 286 -29.68 -20.20 27.79
N SER A 287 -29.71 -18.93 27.43
CA SER A 287 -30.78 -18.01 27.79
C SER A 287 -30.89 -16.88 26.76
N GLU A 288 -31.98 -16.90 25.98
CA GLU A 288 -32.46 -15.75 25.23
C GLU A 288 -32.73 -14.58 26.17
N GLY A 289 -32.32 -13.38 25.78
CA GLY A 289 -32.52 -12.16 26.55
C GLY A 289 -32.22 -10.91 25.72
N VAL A 290 -33.24 -10.39 25.05
CA VAL A 290 -33.26 -9.10 24.34
C VAL A 290 -33.03 -7.95 25.34
N ARG A 291 -32.00 -7.10 25.13
CA ARG A 291 -32.06 -5.63 25.33
C ARG A 291 -30.72 -4.92 25.08
N GLY A 292 -30.79 -3.83 24.29
CA GLY A 292 -30.13 -2.56 24.59
C GLY A 292 -28.79 -2.28 23.90
N VAL A 293 -28.83 -1.52 22.80
CA VAL A 293 -27.69 -0.78 22.24
C VAL A 293 -27.29 0.35 23.22
N PRO A 294 -26.00 0.56 23.52
CA PRO A 294 -25.50 1.87 23.87
C PRO A 294 -24.72 2.46 22.68
N GLU A 295 -25.21 3.59 22.20
CA GLU A 295 -24.53 4.49 21.28
C GLU A 295 -23.27 5.08 21.92
N GLY A 296 -22.24 5.32 21.10
CA GLY A 296 -21.30 6.42 21.32
C GLY A 296 -19.89 6.08 21.82
N SER A 297 -18.97 5.77 20.89
CA SER A 297 -17.76 6.59 20.68
C SER A 297 -17.11 6.21 19.35
N GLY A 298 -17.51 6.91 18.29
CA GLY A 298 -16.88 6.83 16.98
C GLY A 298 -15.49 7.44 17.01
N GLY A 299 -14.50 6.73 16.46
CA GLY A 299 -13.12 7.20 16.46
C GLY A 299 -12.22 6.37 15.56
N PHE A 300 -12.04 6.86 14.33
CA PHE A 300 -10.85 6.67 13.48
C PHE A 300 -10.65 5.34 12.73
N ILE A 301 -11.21 4.20 13.16
CA ILE A 301 -10.91 2.89 12.53
C ILE A 301 -11.96 2.45 11.47
N GLU A 302 -13.14 3.09 11.42
CA GLU A 302 -14.23 2.72 10.50
C GLU A 302 -13.96 2.98 9.01
N ASN A 303 -12.91 3.71 8.65
CA ASN A 303 -12.60 4.01 7.25
C ASN A 303 -11.81 2.91 6.50
N PHE A 304 -11.41 1.81 7.14
CA PHE A 304 -10.55 0.80 6.49
C PHE A 304 -11.22 -0.53 6.13
N LYS A 305 -12.47 -0.80 6.55
CA LYS A 305 -13.20 -2.00 6.12
C LYS A 305 -14.70 -1.74 6.10
N VAL A 306 -15.24 -1.27 4.97
CA VAL A 306 -16.67 -1.37 4.71
C VAL A 306 -16.93 -2.72 4.05
N LYS A 307 -17.57 -3.62 4.82
CA LYS A 307 -18.16 -4.87 4.34
C LYS A 307 -19.15 -4.57 3.21
N CYS A 308 -18.88 -5.07 2.00
CA CYS A 308 -19.94 -5.37 1.05
C CYS A 308 -20.38 -6.82 1.30
N LEU A 309 -21.59 -6.97 1.84
CA LEU A 309 -22.34 -8.22 1.78
C LEU A 309 -22.95 -8.30 0.38
N ILE A 310 -22.53 -9.27 -0.42
CA ILE A 310 -23.32 -9.78 -1.55
C ILE A 310 -23.29 -11.31 -1.44
N PRO A 311 -24.44 -11.99 -1.42
CA PRO A 311 -24.48 -13.44 -1.42
C PRO A 311 -24.26 -13.94 -2.84
N ASN A 312 -23.41 -14.95 -3.05
CA ASN A 312 -23.76 -15.91 -4.08
C ASN A 312 -23.25 -17.32 -3.82
N LYS A 313 -24.17 -18.23 -4.12
CA LYS A 313 -24.05 -19.67 -4.10
C LYS A 313 -23.36 -20.15 -5.39
N ASP A 314 -22.89 -21.39 -5.27
CA ASP A 314 -22.68 -22.41 -6.29
C ASP A 314 -21.27 -22.65 -6.86
N LEU A 315 -20.94 -23.94 -6.75
CA LEU A 315 -19.74 -24.70 -7.07
C LEU A 315 -19.46 -24.78 -8.58
N GLY A 316 -18.20 -25.05 -8.94
CA GLY A 316 -17.90 -25.81 -10.17
C GLY A 316 -16.50 -25.67 -10.74
N SER A 317 -15.56 -26.48 -10.25
CA SER A 317 -14.44 -27.12 -10.97
C SER A 317 -13.70 -26.38 -12.10
N CYS A 318 -12.40 -26.11 -11.88
CA CYS A 318 -11.36 -26.48 -12.86
C CYS A 318 -10.00 -26.64 -12.15
N LEU A 319 -9.54 -27.89 -12.07
CA LEU A 319 -8.18 -28.28 -11.70
C LEU A 319 -7.28 -28.10 -12.94
N THR A 320 -6.11 -27.46 -12.79
CA THR A 320 -4.79 -27.98 -13.21
C THR A 320 -3.68 -26.96 -12.91
N GLN A 321 -2.67 -27.39 -12.13
CA GLN A 321 -1.22 -27.06 -12.16
C GLN A 321 -0.78 -25.57 -12.27
N SER A 322 0.13 -25.02 -11.47
CA SER A 322 1.20 -25.56 -10.63
C SER A 322 1.83 -24.39 -9.84
N TYR A 323 2.61 -24.71 -8.80
CA TYR A 323 3.50 -23.85 -7.98
C TYR A 323 2.93 -23.25 -6.69
N CYS A 324 2.89 -24.09 -5.64
CA CYS A 324 2.81 -23.69 -4.24
C CYS A 324 4.22 -23.44 -3.68
N MET A 325 4.50 -22.20 -3.25
CA MET A 325 5.57 -21.90 -2.30
C MET A 325 4.94 -21.80 -0.90
N PHE A 326 5.00 -22.89 -0.14
CA PHE A 326 4.49 -22.97 1.22
C PHE A 326 5.39 -22.17 2.17
N HIS A 327 4.86 -21.08 2.72
CA HIS A 327 5.50 -20.31 3.79
C HIS A 327 5.18 -20.95 5.15
N LEU A 328 6.17 -21.62 5.74
CA LEU A 328 6.10 -22.17 7.10
C LEU A 328 6.51 -21.11 8.13
N LEU A 329 5.57 -20.71 8.98
CA LEU A 329 5.88 -20.40 10.38
C LEU A 329 6.09 -21.74 11.07
N LEU A 330 7.27 -21.95 11.67
CA LEU A 330 7.71 -23.14 12.41
C LEU A 330 6.59 -24.11 12.86
N TYR A 331 6.28 -25.10 12.01
CA TYR A 331 5.60 -26.34 12.36
C TYR A 331 6.46 -27.50 11.86
N ALA A 332 6.89 -28.37 12.77
CA ALA A 332 7.70 -29.53 12.40
C ALA A 332 6.84 -30.55 11.63
N CYS A 333 7.01 -30.60 10.31
CA CYS A 333 6.87 -31.82 9.53
C CYS A 333 7.79 -31.75 8.30
N VAL A 334 8.64 -32.76 8.18
CA VAL A 334 9.65 -32.98 7.15
C VAL A 334 8.98 -33.20 5.79
N PHE A 335 9.29 -32.39 4.77
CA PHE A 335 9.39 -32.84 3.36
C PHE A 335 10.20 -31.86 2.51
N ARG A 336 10.74 -32.39 1.41
CA ARG A 336 11.95 -32.05 0.66
C ARG A 336 11.68 -31.11 -0.52
N GLU A 337 12.71 -30.34 -0.89
CA GLU A 337 13.05 -29.74 -2.20
C GLU A 337 12.45 -28.38 -2.69
N GLN A 338 13.40 -27.43 -2.85
CA GLN A 338 13.62 -26.38 -3.87
C GLN A 338 12.51 -25.43 -4.34
N SER A 339 12.66 -24.12 -4.08
CA SER A 339 13.07 -23.06 -5.04
C SER A 339 12.77 -21.64 -4.50
N GLU A 340 13.49 -20.62 -4.97
CA GLU A 340 13.52 -19.24 -4.45
C GLU A 340 12.30 -18.39 -4.86
N CYS A 341 11.83 -17.48 -3.99
CA CYS A 341 11.28 -16.18 -4.43
C CYS A 341 11.18 -15.16 -3.28
N ALA A 342 11.93 -14.06 -3.37
CA ALA A 342 11.83 -12.89 -2.52
C ALA A 342 10.82 -11.88 -3.09
N VAL A 343 10.03 -11.22 -2.23
CA VAL A 343 9.23 -10.05 -2.64
C VAL A 343 10.20 -8.95 -3.08
N THR A 344 10.29 -8.77 -4.39
CA THR A 344 11.27 -7.88 -5.02
C THR A 344 10.60 -6.52 -5.30
N PRO A 345 11.27 -5.38 -5.06
CA PRO A 345 10.81 -4.10 -5.59
C PRO A 345 10.65 -4.20 -7.11
N LEU A 346 9.56 -3.61 -7.65
CA LEU A 346 9.30 -3.54 -9.08
C LEU A 346 10.53 -2.89 -9.76
N ARG A 347 11.25 -3.65 -10.59
CA ARG A 347 12.32 -3.17 -11.46
C ARG A 347 11.74 -2.93 -12.86
N PRO A 348 12.18 -1.87 -13.56
CA PRO A 348 11.79 -1.65 -14.96
C PRO A 348 12.40 -2.74 -15.87
N SER A 349 11.67 -3.16 -16.89
CA SER A 349 12.11 -4.13 -17.90
C SER A 349 13.20 -3.53 -18.80
N ALA A 350 14.44 -4.00 -18.68
CA ALA A 350 15.52 -3.63 -19.60
C ALA A 350 15.44 -4.48 -20.88
N GLY A 351 15.39 -3.80 -22.02
CA GLY A 351 15.45 -4.40 -23.35
C GLY A 351 16.79 -5.09 -23.62
N ARG A 352 16.72 -6.08 -24.51
CA ARG A 352 17.82 -6.91 -25.02
C ARG A 352 19.02 -6.10 -25.51
N GLU A 353 20.21 -6.45 -25.04
CA GLU A 353 21.44 -6.32 -25.82
C GLU A 353 22.10 -7.69 -26.02
N ARG A 354 22.49 -7.96 -27.27
CA ARG A 354 23.23 -9.15 -27.71
C ARG A 354 24.74 -8.96 -27.45
N PRO A 355 25.51 -10.05 -27.32
CA PRO A 355 26.92 -9.97 -26.98
C PRO A 355 27.77 -9.61 -28.20
N LEU A 356 28.76 -8.74 -28.01
CA LEU A 356 29.89 -8.58 -28.91
C LEU A 356 31.17 -9.00 -28.20
N ALA A 357 31.81 -10.02 -28.77
CA ALA A 357 33.09 -10.53 -28.35
C ALA A 357 34.25 -9.71 -28.93
N ALA A 358 35.33 -9.65 -28.15
CA ALA A 358 36.76 -9.58 -28.52
C ALA A 358 37.27 -8.40 -29.38
N HIS A 359 38.21 -7.62 -28.83
CA HIS A 359 39.64 -7.78 -29.16
C HIS A 359 40.57 -6.86 -28.34
N CYS A 360 41.75 -7.42 -28.03
CA CYS A 360 42.91 -6.78 -27.42
C CYS A 360 43.42 -5.55 -28.19
N ARG A 361 43.98 -4.58 -27.46
CA ARG A 361 45.34 -4.04 -27.67
C ARG A 361 45.70 -3.00 -26.59
N SER A 362 46.81 -3.22 -25.90
CA SER A 362 47.64 -2.16 -25.32
C SER A 362 48.32 -1.37 -26.46
N PRO A 363 48.72 -0.09 -26.28
CA PRO A 363 49.91 0.31 -25.51
C PRO A 363 49.66 1.63 -24.71
N ARG A 364 50.45 2.11 -23.75
CA ARG A 364 51.84 1.97 -23.31
C ARG A 364 51.89 2.00 -21.79
#